data_AF-A0A8S2E6D5-F1
#
_entry.id   AF-A0A8S2E6D5-F1
#
_cell.length_a   1.000
_cell.length_b   1.000
_cell.length_c   1.000
_cell.angle_alpha   90.00
_cell.angle_beta   90.00
_cell.angle_gamma   90.00
#
_symmetry.space_group_name_H-M   'P 1'
#
loop_
_entity.id
_entity.type
_entity.pdbx_description
1 polymer ?
#
loop_
_entity_poly.entity_id
_entity_poly.type
_entity_poly.pdbx_seq_one_letter_code
_entity_poly.pdbx_strand_id
1 'polypeptide(L)'
;MTSDCYFINGSAGSVKKGIKRNEDEEDINASIDQIRSVINDTFKFYDNNLRNVSKMIHNYREIAYEEYKSPKLLVDFLEQETFTVEYGIANRSTAFVATY
;
A
#
# COMPACT_ATOMS: atom_id res chain seq x y z
N MET A 1 29.70 -13.36 50.18
CA MET A 1 29.90 -12.13 50.98
C MET A 1 29.55 -10.95 50.08
N THR A 2 28.64 -10.15 50.59
CA THR A 2 27.95 -8.98 50.05
C THR A 2 28.75 -8.08 49.12
N SER A 3 28.10 -7.57 48.07
CA SER A 3 28.09 -6.13 47.74
C SER A 3 26.99 -5.85 46.71
N ASP A 4 25.73 -5.81 47.18
CA ASP A 4 24.63 -5.21 46.43
C ASP A 4 24.80 -3.68 46.50
N CYS A 5 25.28 -3.07 45.42
CA CYS A 5 25.30 -1.61 45.30
C CYS A 5 23.91 -1.11 44.85
N TYR A 6 23.12 -0.64 45.82
CA TYR A 6 21.87 0.08 45.55
C TYR A 6 22.17 1.53 45.18
N PHE A 7 21.91 1.90 43.92
CA PHE A 7 21.73 3.30 43.54
C PHE A 7 20.30 3.73 43.86
N ILE A 8 20.12 4.39 45.00
CA ILE A 8 18.90 5.12 45.33
C ILE A 8 19.03 6.55 44.82
N ASN A 9 18.52 6.81 43.62
CA ASN A 9 18.14 8.16 43.21
C ASN A 9 16.64 8.31 43.45
N GLY A 10 16.30 9.04 44.51
CA GLY A 10 14.94 9.41 44.82
C GLY A 10 14.37 10.36 43.77
N SER A 11 13.19 10.02 43.25
CA SER A 11 12.10 10.92 42.88
C SER A 11 11.05 10.08 42.14
N ALA A 12 9.81 10.15 42.61
CA ALA A 12 8.70 9.34 42.14
C ALA A 12 8.51 9.42 40.60
N GLY A 13 8.58 8.28 39.93
CA GLY A 13 8.31 8.20 38.49
C GLY A 13 8.60 6.81 37.95
N SER A 14 7.54 6.02 37.80
CA SER A 14 7.40 4.80 36.99
C SER A 14 8.64 3.91 36.88
N VAL A 15 8.57 2.75 37.54
CA VAL A 15 9.44 1.59 37.29
C VAL A 15 9.46 1.29 35.79
N LYS A 16 10.44 1.84 35.06
CA LYS A 16 10.79 1.33 33.74
C LYS A 16 11.50 0.01 34.01
N LYS A 17 10.75 -1.09 33.88
CA LYS A 17 11.32 -2.43 33.83
C LYS A 17 12.31 -2.43 32.66
N GLY A 18 13.59 -2.31 32.97
CA GLY A 18 14.67 -2.38 32.00
C GLY A 18 14.71 -3.79 31.43
N ILE A 19 14.00 -4.00 30.32
CA ILE A 19 14.12 -5.21 29.50
C ILE A 19 15.47 -5.04 28.77
N LYS A 20 16.44 -5.90 29.09
CA LYS A 20 17.64 -6.03 28.27
C LYS A 20 17.15 -6.55 26.92
N ARG A 21 17.12 -5.68 25.90
CA ARG A 21 16.80 -6.08 24.53
C ARG A 21 17.87 -7.07 24.09
N ASN A 22 17.47 -8.28 23.72
CA ASN A 22 18.36 -9.26 23.15
C ASN A 22 18.64 -8.85 21.70
N GLU A 23 19.87 -9.02 21.21
CA GLU A 23 20.26 -8.64 19.83
C GLU A 23 19.33 -9.26 18.78
N ASP A 24 18.84 -10.48 19.04
CA ASP A 24 17.86 -11.18 18.19
C ASP A 24 16.49 -10.46 18.09
N GLU A 25 16.07 -9.70 19.10
CA GLU A 25 14.82 -8.92 19.05
C GLU A 25 14.97 -7.67 18.17
N GLU A 26 16.18 -7.13 18.03
CA GLU A 26 16.44 -5.96 17.19
C GLU A 26 16.33 -6.32 15.70
N ASP A 27 16.89 -7.47 15.30
CA ASP A 27 16.83 -7.99 13.93
C ASP A 27 15.40 -8.35 13.48
N ILE A 28 14.60 -8.92 14.40
CA ILE A 28 13.18 -9.22 14.15
C ILE A 28 12.40 -7.92 13.92
N ASN A 29 12.60 -6.91 14.77
CA ASN A 29 11.91 -5.64 14.63
C ASN A 29 12.32 -4.90 13.35
N ALA A 30 13.61 -4.93 13.00
CA ALA A 30 14.10 -4.39 11.73
C ALA A 30 13.43 -5.05 10.52
N SER A 31 13.29 -6.38 10.55
CA SER A 31 12.61 -7.14 9.48
C SER A 31 11.12 -6.78 9.39
N ILE A 32 10.43 -6.64 10.54
CA ILE A 32 9.04 -6.22 10.58
C ILE A 32 8.87 -4.81 10.00
N ASP A 33 9.78 -3.90 10.32
CA ASP A 33 9.71 -2.52 9.82
C ASP A 33 9.95 -2.44 8.31
N GLN A 34 10.85 -3.28 7.77
CA GLN A 34 11.00 -3.43 6.32
C GLN A 34 9.72 -3.92 5.65
N ILE A 35 9.08 -4.96 6.19
CA ILE A 35 7.81 -5.48 5.66
C ILE A 35 6.73 -4.40 5.68
N ARG A 36 6.59 -3.68 6.80
CA ARG A 36 5.66 -2.55 6.92
C ARG A 36 5.93 -1.47 5.88
N SER A 37 7.20 -1.16 5.62
CA SER A 37 7.57 -0.17 4.60
C SER A 37 7.12 -0.63 3.22
N VAL A 38 7.47 -1.86 2.81
CA VAL A 38 7.09 -2.41 1.50
C VAL A 38 5.58 -2.38 1.32
N ILE A 39 4.83 -2.79 2.35
CA ILE A 39 3.36 -2.76 2.34
C ILE A 39 2.86 -1.33 2.14
N ASN A 40 3.34 -0.37 2.95
CA ASN A 40 2.89 1.01 2.88
C ASN A 40 3.25 1.68 1.54
N ASP A 41 4.42 1.38 1.00
CA ASP A 41 4.87 1.92 -0.27
C ASP A 41 4.04 1.35 -1.42
N THR A 42 3.72 0.04 -1.37
CA THR A 42 2.80 -0.61 -2.31
C THR A 42 1.41 0.02 -2.23
N PHE A 43 0.87 0.23 -1.02
CA PHE A 43 -0.42 0.90 -0.85
C PHE A 43 -0.43 2.32 -1.42
N LYS A 44 0.60 3.12 -1.14
CA LYS A 44 0.73 4.48 -1.67
C LYS A 44 0.84 4.51 -3.18
N PHE A 45 1.54 3.54 -3.76
CA PHE A 45 1.67 3.42 -5.21
C PHE A 45 0.30 3.22 -5.86
N TYR A 46 -0.47 2.22 -5.39
CA TYR A 46 -1.79 1.94 -5.94
C TYR A 46 -2.83 3.02 -5.63
N ASP A 47 -2.79 3.63 -4.44
CA ASP A 47 -3.66 4.76 -4.10
C ASP A 47 -3.46 5.92 -5.09
N ASN A 48 -2.21 6.30 -5.34
CA ASN A 48 -1.90 7.38 -6.29
C ASN A 48 -2.34 7.04 -7.72
N ASN A 49 -2.06 5.82 -8.20
CA ASN A 49 -2.42 5.41 -9.55
C ASN A 49 -3.93 5.39 -9.76
N LEU A 50 -4.68 4.72 -8.87
CA LEU A 50 -6.14 4.63 -8.97
C LEU A 50 -6.80 6.01 -8.86
N ARG A 51 -6.27 6.88 -7.98
CA ARG A 51 -6.76 8.26 -7.85
C ARG A 51 -6.49 9.09 -9.10
N ASN A 52 -5.36 8.89 -9.78
CA ASN A 52 -5.06 9.56 -11.03
C ASN A 52 -5.96 9.08 -12.17
N VAL A 53 -6.16 7.76 -12.30
CA VAL A 53 -7.10 7.18 -13.28
C VAL A 53 -8.50 7.73 -13.06
N SER A 54 -8.99 7.76 -11.81
CA SER A 54 -10.30 8.32 -11.46
C SER A 54 -10.44 9.79 -11.86
N LYS A 55 -9.42 10.63 -11.58
CA LYS A 55 -9.42 12.04 -12.00
C LYS A 55 -9.42 12.18 -13.51
N MET A 56 -8.67 11.36 -14.24
CA MET A 56 -8.62 11.40 -15.70
C MET A 56 -9.97 11.04 -16.31
N ILE A 57 -10.62 9.97 -15.84
CA ILE A 57 -11.98 9.59 -16.25
C ILE A 57 -12.94 10.76 -15.99
N HIS A 58 -12.90 11.35 -14.80
CA HIS A 58 -13.75 12.50 -14.47
C HIS A 58 -13.48 13.72 -15.37
N ASN A 59 -12.22 13.95 -15.75
CA ASN A 59 -11.81 15.06 -16.61
C ASN A 59 -12.18 14.84 -18.08
N TYR A 60 -12.27 13.60 -18.55
CA TYR A 60 -12.64 13.32 -19.94
C TYR A 60 -14.08 13.74 -20.27
N ARG A 61 -14.98 13.76 -19.27
CA ARG A 61 -16.38 14.24 -19.40
C ARG A 61 -17.06 13.74 -20.68
N GLU A 62 -16.93 12.44 -20.94
CA GLU A 62 -17.44 11.84 -22.16
C GLU A 62 -18.96 11.71 -22.12
N ILE A 63 -19.59 11.81 -23.29
CA ILE A 63 -21.02 11.63 -23.44
C ILE A 63 -21.28 10.12 -23.44
N ALA A 64 -22.36 9.69 -22.78
CA ALA A 64 -22.76 8.28 -22.81
C ALA A 64 -22.84 7.77 -24.26
N TYR A 65 -22.30 6.58 -24.52
CA TYR A 65 -22.18 5.94 -25.84
C TYR A 65 -21.11 6.49 -26.79
N GLU A 66 -20.37 7.52 -26.39
CA GLU A 66 -19.19 8.06 -27.11
C GLU A 66 -17.93 8.05 -26.24
N GLU A 67 -17.90 7.17 -25.24
CA GLU A 67 -16.82 7.06 -24.26
C GLU A 67 -15.68 6.22 -24.85
N TYR A 68 -14.72 6.86 -25.51
CA TYR A 68 -13.59 6.17 -26.13
C TYR A 68 -12.32 6.27 -25.28
N LYS A 69 -12.15 7.38 -24.55
CA LYS A 69 -10.93 7.67 -23.77
C LYS A 69 -10.94 6.96 -22.42
N SER A 70 -12.07 6.94 -21.73
CA SER A 70 -12.19 6.33 -20.40
C SER A 70 -12.02 4.81 -20.45
N PRO A 71 -12.69 4.07 -21.34
CA PRO A 71 -12.48 2.62 -21.44
C PRO A 71 -11.07 2.29 -21.90
N LYS A 72 -10.52 3.05 -22.86
CA LYS A 72 -9.13 2.87 -23.28
C LYS A 72 -8.14 3.06 -22.14
N LEU A 73 -8.29 4.11 -21.34
CA LEU A 73 -7.44 4.36 -20.17
C LEU A 73 -7.49 3.21 -19.17
N LEU A 74 -8.68 2.63 -18.92
CA LEU A 74 -8.84 1.51 -18.01
C LEU A 74 -8.21 0.23 -18.55
N VAL A 75 -8.38 -0.07 -19.84
CA VAL A 75 -7.73 -1.22 -20.49
C VAL A 75 -6.22 -1.10 -20.42
N ASP A 76 -5.68 0.06 -20.83
CA ASP A 76 -4.24 0.31 -20.83
C ASP A 76 -3.66 0.15 -19.39
N PHE A 77 -4.40 0.58 -18.35
CA PHE A 77 -4.00 0.37 -16.94
C PHE A 77 -4.04 -1.10 -16.52
N LEU A 78 -5.07 -1.84 -16.92
CA LEU A 78 -5.23 -3.26 -16.54
C LEU A 78 -4.18 -4.15 -17.23
N GLU A 79 -3.88 -3.90 -18.50
CA GLU A 79 -2.83 -4.63 -19.23
C GLU A 79 -1.44 -4.41 -18.61
N GLN A 80 -1.16 -3.20 -18.08
CA GLN A 80 0.07 -2.92 -17.34
C GLN A 80 0.17 -3.72 -16.04
N GLU A 81 -0.95 -3.97 -15.38
CA GLU A 81 -1.04 -4.78 -14.15
C GLU A 81 -1.15 -6.28 -14.44
N THR A 82 -0.75 -6.73 -15.64
CA THR A 82 -0.69 -8.14 -16.06
C THR A 82 -2.07 -8.81 -16.21
N PHE A 83 -3.17 -8.03 -16.27
CA PHE A 83 -4.47 -8.59 -16.60
C PHE A 83 -4.56 -8.92 -18.09
N THR A 84 -5.25 -10.00 -18.42
CA THR A 84 -5.69 -10.29 -19.79
C THR A 84 -7.03 -9.59 -20.03
N VAL A 85 -7.10 -8.72 -21.03
CA VAL A 85 -8.29 -7.92 -21.34
C VAL A 85 -8.89 -8.30 -22.69
N GLU A 86 -10.19 -8.56 -22.72
CA GLU A 86 -10.98 -8.77 -23.94
C GLU A 86 -11.85 -7.54 -24.21
N TYR A 87 -11.71 -6.95 -25.41
CA TYR A 87 -12.39 -5.70 -25.81
C TYR A 87 -13.51 -5.97 -26.83
N GLY A 88 -14.54 -5.11 -26.85
CA GLY A 88 -15.60 -5.18 -27.85
C GLY A 88 -16.70 -6.20 -27.54
N ILE A 89 -16.90 -6.56 -26.28
CA ILE A 89 -17.87 -7.58 -25.87
C ILE A 89 -19.33 -7.08 -25.95
N ALA A 90 -20.27 -8.02 -26.02
CA ALA A 90 -21.72 -7.72 -26.02
C ALA A 90 -22.17 -6.70 -27.08
N ASN A 91 -21.54 -6.74 -28.27
CA ASN A 91 -21.82 -5.85 -29.39
C ASN A 91 -21.62 -4.35 -29.06
N ARG A 92 -20.76 -4.04 -28.07
CA ARG A 92 -20.38 -2.68 -27.68
C ARG A 92 -18.87 -2.53 -27.82
N SER A 93 -18.46 -1.66 -28.75
CA SER A 93 -17.03 -1.42 -29.03
C SER A 93 -16.27 -0.84 -27.85
N THR A 94 -16.94 -0.33 -26.82
CA THR A 94 -16.32 0.27 -25.61
C THR A 94 -16.35 -0.65 -24.39
N ALA A 95 -17.06 -1.78 -24.46
CA ALA A 95 -17.16 -2.72 -23.36
C ALA A 95 -15.96 -3.68 -23.34
N PHE A 96 -15.52 -4.07 -22.14
CA PHE A 96 -14.39 -4.98 -21.96
C PHE A 96 -14.55 -5.83 -20.69
N VAL A 97 -13.84 -6.96 -20.64
CA VAL A 97 -13.69 -7.84 -19.47
C VAL A 97 -12.21 -8.08 -19.22
N ALA A 98 -11.79 -8.02 -17.97
CA ALA A 98 -10.42 -8.28 -17.55
C ALA A 98 -10.36 -9.50 -16.62
N THR A 99 -9.36 -10.36 -16.83
CA THR A 99 -9.09 -11.57 -16.05
C THR A 99 -7.65 -11.56 -15.55
N TYR A 100 -7.44 -12.02 -14.31
CA TYR A 100 -6.13 -12.15 -13.66
C TYR A 100 -5.70 -13.61 -13.64
#